data_AF-A0A945USW9-F1
#
_entry.id   AF-A0A945USW9-F1
#
_cell.length_a   1.000
_cell.length_b   1.000
_cell.length_c   1.000
_cell.angle_alpha   90.00
_cell.angle_beta   90.00
_cell.angle_gamma   90.00
#
_symmetry.space_group_name_H-M   'P 1'
#
loop_
_entity.id
_entity.type
_entity.pdbx_description
1 polymer ?
#
loop_
_entity_poly.entity_id
_entity_poly.type
_entity_poly.pdbx_seq_one_letter_code
_entity_poly.pdbx_strand_id
1 'polypeptide(L)'
;MTYPTSLRRFVTLLAGFSASISSHAQETHEFMGDDALMMDAFNVSVYGGEIPIIDGISGKKYKGDHPVVIDFALSFNKLLLAYHKKLVVDEYKHMEFRIKLGERFEQEMNVISTAFDFGEFELDRSQWLKRERAIVSRLIHKPFFKISSLIAWDIDNLNEIAPAQPKSKFAADIRFNPETQQWERRVTAKWPVFFRPNPNNANNTFYTDKEQGLNLDTLHGFHYIERGLPTSIIPSAFKDVKLTYPIFYSDENMDEEELRRLQETFIANLYYIYDPFSWVARRETRFRGGYRQDCQKHIEGERIYVSDRKWFNSNFSRFLSDVVTIKLQGAEEIYDHHMVGKRFGESPQILGAGYDPLNWNKKEKRKAPDKPEAIVKLNHKSSWGLRYVLIDAYQRFGDELLDRIRVQLTAANTSRKKINGESMIKAVVSDLAGMPFDDFGKRAARAQEAKLAEFRINKEG
;
A
#
# COMPACT_ATOMS: atom_id res chain seq x y z
N MET A 1 9.63 -8.40 46.55
CA MET A 1 9.47 -9.78 47.04
C MET A 1 10.38 -10.68 46.24
N THR A 2 11.18 -11.52 46.90
CA THR A 2 12.16 -12.43 46.29
C THR A 2 11.72 -13.89 46.37
N TYR A 3 12.14 -14.64 45.34
CA TYR A 3 12.37 -16.10 45.17
C TYR A 3 11.57 -16.73 44.00
N PRO A 4 12.05 -17.82 43.33
CA PRO A 4 13.37 -18.47 43.43
C PRO A 4 14.10 -18.78 42.10
N THR A 5 15.40 -18.96 42.29
CA THR A 5 16.40 -19.63 41.45
C THR A 5 16.14 -21.13 41.36
N SER A 6 15.51 -21.60 40.27
CA SER A 6 15.65 -22.97 39.78
C SER A 6 15.22 -23.03 38.32
N LEU A 7 15.94 -23.81 37.50
CA LEU A 7 15.88 -23.92 36.03
C LEU A 7 16.81 -23.00 35.21
N ARG A 8 17.97 -22.66 35.77
CA ARG A 8 19.23 -22.66 34.99
C ARG A 8 19.83 -24.06 35.05
N ARG A 9 19.50 -24.93 34.08
CA ARG A 9 20.24 -26.15 33.69
C ARG A 9 19.44 -26.92 32.64
N PHE A 10 19.42 -26.40 31.42
CA PHE A 10 19.57 -27.26 30.25
C PHE A 10 20.57 -26.58 29.31
N VAL A 11 21.75 -27.16 29.37
CA VAL A 11 23.01 -26.82 28.72
C VAL A 11 22.94 -27.43 27.32
N THR A 12 23.12 -26.57 26.32
CA THR A 12 24.15 -26.77 25.29
C THR A 12 24.03 -28.00 24.37
N LEU A 13 23.46 -27.77 23.19
CA LEU A 13 23.66 -28.46 21.91
C LEU A 13 22.99 -27.54 20.87
N LEU A 14 23.60 -26.90 19.88
CA LEU A 14 24.83 -27.13 19.15
C LEU A 14 25.54 -25.78 18.91
N ALA A 15 26.81 -25.70 19.29
CA ALA A 15 27.75 -24.81 18.63
C ALA A 15 28.46 -25.64 17.55
N GLY A 16 28.42 -25.17 16.31
CA GLY A 16 29.23 -25.70 15.22
C GLY A 16 28.52 -25.58 13.88
N PHE A 17 28.82 -24.54 13.11
CA PHE A 17 29.44 -24.66 11.78
C PHE A 17 29.72 -23.25 11.22
N SER A 18 31.02 -22.93 11.19
CA SER A 18 31.76 -22.19 10.16
C SER A 18 31.23 -20.88 9.55
N ALA A 19 32.07 -19.87 9.71
CA ALA A 19 32.21 -18.73 8.80
C ALA A 19 32.49 -19.15 7.35
N SER A 20 31.92 -18.42 6.38
CA SER A 20 32.52 -18.05 5.08
C SER A 20 31.58 -17.05 4.39
N ILE A 21 31.98 -15.77 4.34
CA ILE A 21 31.31 -14.74 3.54
C ILE A 21 32.05 -14.65 2.22
N SER A 22 31.42 -15.05 1.12
CA SER A 22 31.69 -14.50 -0.22
C SER A 22 30.51 -14.69 -1.17
N SER A 23 30.12 -13.55 -1.76
CA SER A 23 29.62 -13.34 -3.11
C SER A 23 28.32 -14.01 -3.60
N HIS A 24 27.31 -13.14 -3.78
CA HIS A 24 26.57 -12.87 -5.03
C HIS A 24 25.81 -14.02 -5.71
N ALA A 25 24.50 -13.77 -5.86
CA ALA A 25 23.65 -14.25 -6.95
C ALA A 25 23.31 -15.74 -6.96
N GLN A 26 22.61 -16.22 -5.93
CA GLN A 26 21.73 -17.38 -6.05
C GLN A 26 20.80 -17.46 -4.83
N GLU A 27 19.61 -16.87 -4.93
CA GLU A 27 18.51 -17.10 -3.96
C GLU A 27 17.19 -16.62 -4.61
N THR A 28 16.81 -17.29 -5.70
CA THR A 28 15.46 -17.17 -6.31
C THR A 28 14.62 -18.43 -6.14
N HIS A 29 15.04 -19.39 -5.31
CA HIS A 29 14.27 -20.59 -5.00
C HIS A 29 14.49 -21.03 -3.54
N GLU A 30 14.01 -20.24 -2.57
CA GLU A 30 13.73 -20.67 -1.18
C GLU A 30 13.07 -19.50 -0.40
N PHE A 31 11.94 -18.97 -0.87
CA PHE A 31 11.27 -17.86 -0.18
C PHE A 31 10.23 -18.36 0.84
N MET A 32 10.75 -19.19 1.77
CA MET A 32 10.12 -19.70 3.00
C MET A 32 9.46 -21.08 2.91
N GLY A 33 10.30 -22.12 3.01
CA GLY A 33 9.93 -23.39 3.61
C GLY A 33 10.56 -23.54 5.00
N ASP A 34 10.32 -22.59 5.93
CA ASP A 34 10.53 -22.79 7.39
C ASP A 34 10.17 -21.58 8.29
N ASP A 35 9.79 -20.43 7.73
CA ASP A 35 9.66 -19.18 8.52
C ASP A 35 8.37 -19.01 9.34
N ALA A 36 7.59 -20.07 9.47
CA ALA A 36 6.58 -20.17 10.52
C ALA A 36 7.19 -20.12 11.94
N LEU A 37 8.52 -20.19 12.10
CA LEU A 37 9.22 -20.43 13.37
C LEU A 37 10.15 -19.32 13.90
N MET A 38 10.25 -18.14 13.27
CA MET A 38 11.12 -17.04 13.77
C MET A 38 10.39 -15.90 14.50
N MET A 39 9.05 -15.90 14.55
CA MET A 39 8.30 -14.88 15.32
C MET A 39 8.45 -15.03 16.85
N ASP A 40 8.94 -16.17 17.35
CA ASP A 40 8.98 -16.43 18.80
C ASP A 40 10.02 -15.59 19.54
N ALA A 41 11.19 -15.34 18.94
CA ALA A 41 12.18 -14.40 19.50
C ALA A 41 11.68 -12.94 19.52
N PHE A 42 10.83 -12.58 18.57
CA PHE A 42 10.16 -11.29 18.49
C PHE A 42 9.03 -11.16 19.54
N ASN A 43 8.25 -12.23 19.75
CA ASN A 43 7.17 -12.32 20.73
C ASN A 43 7.66 -11.93 22.14
N VAL A 44 8.84 -12.41 22.53
CA VAL A 44 9.42 -12.25 23.87
C VAL A 44 10.03 -10.86 24.09
N SER A 45 10.68 -10.27 23.09
CA SER A 45 11.53 -9.08 23.27
C SER A 45 10.83 -7.73 23.07
N VAL A 46 9.70 -7.70 22.34
CA VAL A 46 9.05 -6.42 21.99
C VAL A 46 7.69 -6.23 22.66
N TYR A 47 6.93 -7.30 22.89
CA TYR A 47 5.58 -7.26 23.45
C TYR A 47 5.43 -8.05 24.76
N GLY A 48 6.51 -8.63 25.30
CA GLY A 48 6.48 -9.46 26.52
C GLY A 48 6.46 -8.71 27.85
N GLY A 49 6.51 -7.37 27.86
CA GLY A 49 6.49 -6.54 29.07
C GLY A 49 5.12 -5.94 29.39
N GLU A 50 4.96 -5.36 30.59
CA GLU A 50 3.77 -4.56 30.94
C GLU A 50 3.81 -3.20 30.22
N ILE A 51 2.67 -2.75 29.70
CA ILE A 51 2.57 -1.41 29.11
C ILE A 51 2.45 -0.36 30.22
N PRO A 52 3.29 0.70 30.22
CA PRO A 52 3.15 1.78 31.19
C PRO A 52 1.80 2.50 31.04
N ILE A 53 1.15 2.76 32.16
CA ILE A 53 -0.10 3.53 32.24
C ILE A 53 0.21 4.90 32.86
N ILE A 54 -0.29 5.95 32.23
CA ILE A 54 -0.16 7.33 32.65
C ILE A 54 -1.56 7.89 32.90
N ASP A 55 -1.75 8.54 34.04
CA ASP A 55 -2.96 9.31 34.30
C ASP A 55 -2.96 10.55 33.38
N GLY A 56 -3.99 10.65 32.54
CA GLY A 56 -4.16 11.72 31.57
C GLY A 56 -4.25 13.09 32.21
N ILE A 57 -4.92 13.22 33.37
CA ILE A 57 -5.16 14.51 34.02
C ILE A 57 -3.87 15.07 34.64
N SER A 58 -3.17 14.27 35.45
CA SER A 58 -1.93 14.72 36.10
C SER A 58 -0.68 14.59 35.22
N GLY A 59 -0.72 13.74 34.20
CA GLY A 59 0.44 13.37 33.36
C GLY A 59 1.49 12.52 34.07
N LYS A 60 1.18 11.99 35.27
CA LYS A 60 2.08 11.13 36.08
C LYS A 60 1.74 9.65 35.90
N LYS A 61 2.58 8.76 36.42
CA LYS A 61 2.29 7.31 36.44
C LYS A 61 0.92 7.08 37.10
N TYR A 62 0.06 6.33 36.42
CA TYR A 62 -1.26 5.97 36.93
C TYR A 62 -1.11 5.18 38.23
N LYS A 63 -1.86 5.58 39.26
CA LYS A 63 -1.87 4.96 40.59
C LYS A 63 -3.24 4.40 40.98
N GLY A 64 -4.25 4.57 40.12
CA GLY A 64 -5.58 4.02 40.36
C GLY A 64 -5.58 2.50 40.21
N ASP A 65 -6.67 1.91 40.67
CA ASP A 65 -6.96 0.47 40.65
C ASP A 65 -8.20 0.15 39.79
N HIS A 66 -8.61 1.08 38.91
CA HIS A 66 -9.79 0.89 38.06
C HIS A 66 -9.66 -0.38 37.21
N PRO A 67 -10.56 -1.38 37.39
CA PRO A 67 -10.38 -2.73 36.86
C PRO A 67 -10.26 -2.73 35.33
N VAL A 68 -11.14 -2.01 34.63
CA VAL A 68 -11.11 -1.89 33.17
C VAL A 68 -9.77 -1.36 32.65
N VAL A 69 -9.17 -0.36 33.31
CA VAL A 69 -7.88 0.23 32.89
C VAL A 69 -6.75 -0.78 33.05
N ILE A 70 -6.73 -1.49 34.18
CA ILE A 70 -5.72 -2.50 34.47
C ILE A 70 -5.87 -3.71 33.53
N ASP A 71 -7.08 -4.24 33.37
CA ASP A 71 -7.36 -5.41 32.55
C ASP A 71 -7.16 -5.13 31.05
N PHE A 72 -7.50 -3.92 30.60
CA PHE A 72 -7.15 -3.48 29.26
C PHE A 72 -5.63 -3.43 29.08
N ALA A 73 -4.88 -2.86 30.03
CA ALA A 73 -3.41 -2.83 29.97
C ALA A 73 -2.78 -4.24 29.95
N LEU A 74 -3.34 -5.20 30.70
CA LEU A 74 -2.89 -6.59 30.73
C LEU A 74 -3.15 -7.32 29.40
N SER A 75 -4.27 -7.02 28.73
CA SER A 75 -4.63 -7.59 27.43
C SER A 75 -3.98 -6.87 26.24
N PHE A 76 -3.57 -5.62 26.42
CA PHE A 76 -3.11 -4.72 25.36
C PHE A 76 -2.02 -5.29 24.45
N ASN A 77 -0.91 -5.74 25.03
CA ASN A 77 0.22 -6.25 24.25
C ASN A 77 -0.12 -7.55 23.52
N LYS A 78 -1.02 -8.37 24.09
CA LYS A 78 -1.53 -9.57 23.42
C LYS A 78 -2.35 -9.21 22.17
N LEU A 79 -3.23 -8.20 22.29
CA LEU A 79 -4.03 -7.71 21.17
C LEU A 79 -3.16 -7.12 20.05
N LEU A 80 -2.20 -6.27 20.42
CA LEU A 80 -1.28 -5.66 19.46
C LEU A 80 -0.40 -6.72 18.75
N LEU A 81 0.07 -7.72 19.49
CA LEU A 81 0.83 -8.83 18.93
C LEU A 81 -0.03 -9.68 17.98
N ALA A 82 -1.26 -10.02 18.38
CA ALA A 82 -2.18 -10.79 17.55
C ALA A 82 -2.50 -10.05 16.24
N TYR A 83 -2.74 -8.73 16.31
CA TYR A 83 -2.93 -7.89 15.14
C TYR A 83 -1.69 -7.87 14.24
N HIS A 84 -0.49 -7.67 14.80
CA HIS A 84 0.76 -7.67 14.03
C HIS A 84 0.98 -9.02 13.32
N LYS A 85 0.75 -10.15 14.00
CA LYS A 85 0.84 -11.49 13.38
C LYS A 85 -0.15 -11.63 12.24
N LYS A 86 -1.41 -11.23 12.44
CA LYS A 86 -2.44 -11.26 11.40
C LYS A 86 -2.03 -10.42 10.19
N LEU A 87 -1.53 -9.20 10.41
CA LEU A 87 -1.05 -8.31 9.35
C LEU A 87 0.09 -8.95 8.56
N VAL A 88 1.11 -9.52 9.22
CA VAL A 88 2.23 -10.20 8.56
C VAL A 88 1.74 -11.33 7.66
N VAL A 89 0.85 -12.18 8.18
CA VAL A 89 0.29 -13.32 7.44
C VAL A 89 -0.54 -12.85 6.25
N ASP A 90 -1.42 -11.87 6.46
CA ASP A 90 -2.32 -11.36 5.43
C ASP A 90 -1.55 -10.65 4.29
N GLU A 91 -0.46 -9.95 4.62
CA GLU A 91 0.42 -9.30 3.64
C GLU A 91 1.34 -10.28 2.92
N TYR A 92 1.83 -11.32 3.60
CA TYR A 92 2.57 -12.41 2.96
C TYR A 92 1.70 -13.15 1.95
N LYS A 93 0.47 -13.55 2.34
CA LYS A 93 -0.48 -14.21 1.42
C LYS A 93 -0.79 -13.35 0.21
N HIS A 94 -0.93 -12.04 0.40
CA HIS A 94 -1.15 -11.12 -0.71
C HIS A 94 0.08 -11.05 -1.63
N MET A 95 1.29 -10.98 -1.07
CA MET A 95 2.53 -11.02 -1.85
C MET A 95 2.68 -12.33 -2.65
N GLU A 96 2.36 -13.48 -2.04
CA GLU A 96 2.36 -14.79 -2.71
C GLU A 96 1.35 -14.83 -3.87
N PHE A 97 0.12 -14.35 -3.65
CA PHE A 97 -0.88 -14.20 -4.69
C PHE A 97 -0.35 -13.38 -5.87
N ARG A 98 0.34 -12.28 -5.59
CA ARG A 98 0.88 -11.40 -6.64
C ARG A 98 2.04 -12.07 -7.39
N ILE A 99 2.91 -12.82 -6.71
CA ILE A 99 3.95 -13.63 -7.36
C ILE A 99 3.33 -14.68 -8.29
N LYS A 100 2.29 -15.41 -7.86
CA LYS A 100 1.58 -16.36 -8.73
C LYS A 100 0.93 -15.66 -9.92
N LEU A 101 0.40 -14.46 -9.71
CA LEU A 101 -0.27 -13.69 -10.77
C LEU A 101 0.72 -13.24 -11.86
N GLY A 102 1.93 -12.80 -11.53
CA GLY A 102 2.90 -12.45 -12.57
C GLY A 102 3.58 -13.65 -13.22
N GLU A 103 3.68 -14.82 -12.56
CA GLU A 103 4.02 -16.07 -13.26
C GLU A 103 2.99 -16.38 -14.35
N ARG A 104 1.69 -16.23 -14.03
CA ARG A 104 0.62 -16.36 -15.03
C ARG A 104 0.69 -15.27 -16.10
N PHE A 105 1.06 -14.04 -15.73
CA PHE A 105 1.26 -12.95 -16.68
C PHE A 105 2.37 -13.28 -17.68
N GLU A 106 3.50 -13.80 -17.19
CA GLU A 106 4.63 -14.26 -18.01
C GLU A 106 4.19 -15.36 -18.98
N GLN A 107 3.44 -16.35 -18.49
CA GLN A 107 2.86 -17.43 -19.32
C GLN A 107 1.95 -16.89 -20.43
N GLU A 108 0.98 -16.04 -20.10
CA GLU A 108 0.05 -15.46 -21.08
C GLU A 108 0.76 -14.53 -22.08
N MET A 109 1.75 -13.77 -21.61
CA MET A 109 2.56 -12.93 -22.50
C MET A 109 3.43 -13.78 -23.44
N ASN A 110 3.87 -14.97 -23.02
CA ASN A 110 4.57 -15.93 -23.87
C ASN A 110 3.65 -16.57 -24.91
N VAL A 111 2.38 -16.83 -24.59
CA VAL A 111 1.38 -17.27 -25.58
C VAL A 111 1.22 -16.20 -26.67
N ILE A 112 1.09 -14.93 -26.27
CA ILE A 112 1.02 -13.81 -27.22
C ILE A 112 2.33 -13.69 -28.01
N SER A 113 3.48 -13.74 -27.36
CA SER A 113 4.78 -13.61 -28.02
C SER A 113 4.98 -14.69 -29.08
N THR A 114 4.65 -15.94 -28.76
CA THR A 114 4.67 -17.06 -29.70
C THR A 114 3.75 -16.80 -30.89
N ALA A 115 2.52 -16.31 -30.65
CA ALA A 115 1.61 -15.99 -31.74
C ALA A 115 2.22 -14.94 -32.69
N PHE A 116 2.91 -13.92 -32.15
CA PHE A 116 3.53 -12.86 -32.94
C PHE A 116 4.92 -13.21 -33.53
N ASP A 117 5.41 -14.43 -33.33
CA ASP A 117 6.78 -14.85 -33.70
C ASP A 117 7.87 -13.98 -33.03
N PHE A 118 7.62 -13.60 -31.78
CA PHE A 118 8.56 -12.89 -30.91
C PHE A 118 9.36 -13.87 -30.05
N GLY A 119 10.46 -13.38 -29.47
CA GLY A 119 11.23 -14.13 -28.47
C GLY A 119 10.43 -14.42 -27.20
N GLU A 120 11.02 -15.25 -26.34
CA GLU A 120 10.47 -15.55 -25.01
C GLU A 120 10.48 -14.28 -24.14
N PHE A 121 9.35 -14.05 -23.46
CA PHE A 121 9.16 -12.99 -22.49
C PHE A 121 9.48 -13.51 -21.09
N GLU A 122 10.37 -12.82 -20.39
CA GLU A 122 10.71 -13.08 -19.00
C GLU A 122 10.55 -11.82 -18.15
N LEU A 123 9.95 -11.96 -16.98
CA LEU A 123 9.89 -10.90 -15.98
C LEU A 123 11.19 -10.85 -15.17
N ASP A 124 11.67 -9.64 -14.89
CA ASP A 124 12.79 -9.45 -13.95
C ASP A 124 12.31 -9.70 -12.50
N ARG A 125 12.37 -10.96 -12.08
CA ARG A 125 11.98 -11.42 -10.74
C ARG A 125 12.79 -10.77 -9.61
N SER A 126 13.95 -10.17 -9.92
CA SER A 126 14.81 -9.49 -8.93
C SER A 126 14.27 -8.11 -8.52
N GLN A 127 13.53 -7.44 -9.40
CA GLN A 127 12.94 -6.12 -9.14
C GLN A 127 11.51 -6.21 -8.63
N TRP A 128 10.89 -7.36 -8.82
CA TRP A 128 9.49 -7.53 -8.54
C TRP A 128 9.19 -7.56 -7.04
N LEU A 129 8.30 -6.65 -6.61
CA LEU A 129 7.88 -6.46 -5.22
C LEU A 129 9.05 -6.18 -4.28
N LYS A 130 10.17 -5.65 -4.78
CA LYS A 130 11.40 -5.47 -4.00
C LYS A 130 11.20 -4.60 -2.77
N ARG A 131 10.45 -3.50 -2.92
CA ARG A 131 10.08 -2.60 -1.81
C ARG A 131 9.16 -3.30 -0.82
N GLU A 132 8.16 -4.01 -1.31
CA GLU A 132 7.16 -4.68 -0.49
C GLU A 132 7.76 -5.85 0.30
N ARG A 133 8.65 -6.63 -0.33
CA ARG A 133 9.48 -7.65 0.32
C ARG A 133 10.32 -7.07 1.45
N ALA A 134 10.89 -5.87 1.27
CA ALA A 134 11.65 -5.20 2.33
C ALA A 134 10.76 -4.78 3.51
N ILE A 135 9.51 -4.37 3.26
CA ILE A 135 8.54 -4.05 4.31
C ILE A 135 8.12 -5.31 5.07
N VAL A 136 7.78 -6.39 4.36
CA VAL A 136 7.44 -7.69 4.98
C VAL A 136 8.61 -8.23 5.80
N SER A 137 9.82 -8.22 5.23
CA SER A 137 11.04 -8.62 5.93
C SER A 137 11.23 -7.80 7.21
N ARG A 138 11.01 -6.48 7.15
CA ARG A 138 11.03 -5.66 8.36
C ARG A 138 9.98 -6.12 9.38
N LEU A 139 8.73 -6.36 8.97
CA LEU A 139 7.66 -6.77 9.89
C LEU A 139 7.94 -8.10 10.61
N ILE A 140 8.59 -9.05 9.93
CA ILE A 140 8.98 -10.34 10.51
C ILE A 140 10.00 -10.13 11.65
N HIS A 141 10.97 -9.24 11.45
CA HIS A 141 12.10 -9.09 12.37
C HIS A 141 11.89 -8.02 13.46
N LYS A 142 11.16 -6.93 13.16
CA LYS A 142 11.02 -5.79 14.09
C LYS A 142 9.78 -4.94 13.74
N PRO A 143 8.94 -4.51 14.71
CA PRO A 143 7.75 -3.76 14.32
C PRO A 143 8.15 -2.38 13.80
N PHE A 144 7.35 -1.81 12.91
CA PHE A 144 7.53 -0.41 12.52
C PHE A 144 7.08 0.54 13.63
N PHE A 145 6.20 0.05 14.49
CA PHE A 145 5.41 0.82 15.42
C PHE A 145 5.44 0.19 16.82
N LYS A 146 5.54 1.03 17.84
CA LYS A 146 5.36 0.65 19.24
C LYS A 146 4.47 1.66 19.94
N ILE A 147 3.55 1.18 20.76
CA ILE A 147 2.83 2.02 21.72
C ILE A 147 3.65 2.02 23.00
N SER A 148 4.09 3.21 23.40
CA SER A 148 5.01 3.42 24.51
C SER A 148 4.32 3.53 25.86
N SER A 149 3.07 3.96 25.88
CA SER A 149 2.24 4.05 27.08
C SER A 149 0.75 4.21 26.71
N LEU A 150 -0.10 3.78 27.64
CA LEU A 150 -1.52 4.10 27.67
C LEU A 150 -1.72 5.39 28.45
N ILE A 151 -2.54 6.30 27.93
CA ILE A 151 -2.96 7.51 28.63
C ILE A 151 -4.41 7.30 29.08
N ALA A 152 -4.61 7.04 30.36
CA ALA A 152 -5.92 6.78 30.94
C ALA A 152 -6.57 8.11 31.31
N TRP A 153 -7.68 8.42 30.64
CA TRP A 153 -8.47 9.62 30.88
C TRP A 153 -9.77 9.23 31.57
N ASP A 154 -9.93 9.72 32.79
CA ASP A 154 -11.18 9.69 33.51
C ASP A 154 -12.16 10.67 32.85
N ILE A 155 -13.20 10.13 32.23
CA ILE A 155 -14.15 10.94 31.46
C ILE A 155 -15.06 11.78 32.36
N ASP A 156 -15.33 11.32 33.59
CA ASP A 156 -16.19 12.00 34.54
C ASP A 156 -15.51 13.28 35.01
N ASN A 157 -14.24 13.17 35.40
CA ASN A 157 -13.40 14.32 35.71
C ASN A 157 -13.14 15.24 34.50
N LEU A 158 -13.06 14.69 33.28
CA LEU A 158 -12.95 15.52 32.07
C LEU A 158 -14.23 16.31 31.80
N ASN A 159 -15.40 15.74 32.07
CA ASN A 159 -16.69 16.39 31.88
C ASN A 159 -16.88 17.57 32.87
N GLU A 160 -16.39 17.46 34.10
CA GLU A 160 -16.44 18.55 35.08
C GLU A 160 -15.67 19.80 34.64
N ILE A 161 -14.60 19.63 33.86
CA ILE A 161 -13.78 20.73 33.37
C ILE A 161 -14.13 21.18 31.95
N ALA A 162 -15.05 20.48 31.26
CA ALA A 162 -15.43 20.83 29.89
C ALA A 162 -16.01 22.26 29.82
N PRO A 163 -15.70 23.04 28.77
CA PRO A 163 -14.90 22.70 27.59
C PRO A 163 -13.40 22.98 27.74
N ALA A 164 -12.91 23.25 28.96
CA ALA A 164 -11.49 23.53 29.19
C ALA A 164 -10.65 22.26 29.04
N GLN A 165 -9.47 22.40 28.44
CA GLN A 165 -8.52 21.29 28.32
C GLN A 165 -7.71 21.11 29.62
N PRO A 166 -7.37 19.87 29.99
CA PRO A 166 -6.47 19.59 31.09
C PRO A 166 -5.07 20.16 30.82
N LYS A 167 -4.32 20.47 31.89
CA LYS A 167 -2.95 21.05 31.78
C LYS A 167 -1.87 20.03 31.42
N SER A 168 -2.23 18.76 31.33
CA SER A 168 -1.32 17.66 31.01
C SER A 168 -0.68 17.83 29.64
N LYS A 169 0.58 17.39 29.49
CA LYS A 169 1.29 17.40 28.21
C LYS A 169 0.61 16.51 27.14
N PHE A 170 -0.24 15.57 27.58
CA PHE A 170 -1.01 14.68 26.70
C PHE A 170 -2.36 15.25 26.29
N ALA A 171 -2.76 16.42 26.80
CA ALA A 171 -4.05 17.04 26.49
C ALA A 171 -4.23 17.35 25.00
N ALA A 172 -3.12 17.43 24.25
CA ALA A 172 -3.17 17.57 22.79
C ALA A 172 -3.79 16.35 22.09
N ASP A 173 -3.88 15.19 22.73
CA ASP A 173 -4.46 13.96 22.14
C ASP A 173 -5.98 13.84 22.38
N ILE A 174 -6.61 14.82 23.04
CA ILE A 174 -8.06 14.85 23.27
C ILE A 174 -8.68 16.21 22.90
N ARG A 175 -9.98 16.23 22.60
CA ARG A 175 -10.74 17.45 22.32
C ARG A 175 -12.19 17.28 22.76
N PHE A 176 -12.75 18.30 23.41
CA PHE A 176 -14.20 18.38 23.61
C PHE A 176 -14.87 18.90 22.35
N ASN A 177 -15.79 18.13 21.78
CA ASN A 177 -16.60 18.51 20.64
C ASN A 177 -17.91 19.17 21.14
N PRO A 178 -18.09 20.49 20.95
CA PRO A 178 -19.27 21.18 21.46
C PRO A 178 -20.56 20.83 20.71
N GLU A 179 -20.48 20.28 19.49
CA GLU A 179 -21.66 19.88 18.72
C GLU A 179 -22.25 18.58 19.26
N THR A 180 -21.39 17.61 19.60
CA THR A 180 -21.80 16.32 20.13
C THR A 180 -21.82 16.26 21.66
N GLN A 181 -21.28 17.28 22.34
CA GLN A 181 -21.07 17.33 23.78
C GLN A 181 -20.23 16.14 24.30
N GLN A 182 -19.28 15.66 23.50
CA GLN A 182 -18.46 14.50 23.81
C GLN A 182 -16.97 14.81 23.67
N TRP A 183 -16.16 14.12 24.49
CA TRP A 183 -14.72 14.11 24.31
C TRP A 183 -14.33 13.14 23.20
N GLU A 184 -13.41 13.56 22.35
CA GLU A 184 -12.82 12.78 21.27
C GLU A 184 -11.32 12.60 21.50
N ARG A 185 -10.77 11.50 20.99
CA ARG A 185 -9.38 11.07 21.12
C ARG A 185 -8.71 11.05 19.76
N ARG A 186 -7.42 11.38 19.71
CA ARG A 186 -6.61 11.22 18.50
C ARG A 186 -5.26 10.62 18.79
N VAL A 187 -4.67 10.11 17.72
CA VAL A 187 -3.26 9.79 17.64
C VAL A 187 -2.67 10.53 16.45
N THR A 188 -1.48 11.12 16.64
CA THR A 188 -0.70 11.68 15.53
C THR A 188 0.70 11.08 15.55
N ALA A 189 1.20 10.66 14.40
CA ALA A 189 2.46 9.95 14.26
C ALA A 189 3.30 10.54 13.13
N LYS A 190 4.62 10.57 13.34
CA LYS A 190 5.60 10.90 12.32
C LYS A 190 6.51 9.70 12.13
N TRP A 191 6.61 9.24 10.89
CA TRP A 191 7.36 8.06 10.49
C TRP A 191 8.57 8.55 9.71
N PRO A 192 9.74 8.71 10.34
CA PRO A 192 10.94 9.14 9.62
C PRO A 192 11.58 7.96 8.90
N VAL A 193 11.91 8.16 7.62
CA VAL A 193 12.66 7.22 6.79
C VAL A 193 13.95 7.87 6.35
N PHE A 194 15.05 7.14 6.55
CA PHE A 194 16.35 7.55 6.05
C PHE A 194 16.77 6.62 4.92
N PHE A 195 17.04 7.20 3.75
CA PHE A 195 17.45 6.44 2.59
C PHE A 195 18.87 6.80 2.15
N ARG A 196 19.69 5.76 1.94
CA ARG A 196 21.02 5.84 1.35
C ARG A 196 21.11 4.84 0.19
N PRO A 197 20.87 5.26 -1.05
CA PRO A 197 20.82 4.36 -2.21
C PRO A 197 22.15 3.67 -2.49
N ASN A 198 23.26 4.33 -2.14
CA ASN A 198 24.59 3.75 -2.23
C ASN A 198 25.39 4.12 -0.98
N PRO A 199 25.82 3.14 -0.15
CA PRO A 199 26.67 3.41 1.01
C PRO A 199 28.00 4.09 0.63
N ASN A 200 28.48 3.88 -0.60
CA ASN A 200 29.72 4.45 -1.12
C ASN A 200 29.55 5.82 -1.79
N ASN A 201 28.31 6.32 -1.95
CA ASN A 201 28.06 7.67 -2.45
C ASN A 201 27.13 8.42 -1.48
N ALA A 202 27.75 9.18 -0.57
CA ALA A 202 27.05 9.96 0.45
C ALA A 202 26.16 11.07 -0.14
N ASN A 203 26.40 11.51 -1.37
CA ASN A 203 25.71 12.66 -1.97
C ASN A 203 24.29 12.34 -2.46
N ASN A 204 23.84 11.09 -2.37
CA ASN A 204 22.50 10.68 -2.83
C ASN A 204 21.58 10.21 -1.68
N THR A 205 21.88 10.59 -0.43
CA THR A 205 20.99 10.33 0.70
C THR A 205 19.82 11.32 0.73
N PHE A 206 18.64 10.85 1.10
CA PHE A 206 17.54 11.77 1.47
C PHE A 206 16.79 11.27 2.71
N TYR A 207 16.26 12.25 3.43
CA TYR A 207 15.31 12.04 4.52
C TYR A 207 13.92 12.35 3.99
N THR A 208 12.95 11.54 4.37
CA THR A 208 11.53 11.84 4.18
C THR A 208 10.75 11.35 5.38
N ASP A 209 9.61 11.95 5.62
CA ASP A 209 8.67 11.53 6.64
C ASP A 209 7.27 11.29 6.07
N LYS A 210 6.58 10.38 6.75
CA LYS A 210 5.14 10.23 6.64
C LYS A 210 4.53 10.72 7.95
N GLU A 211 3.72 11.74 7.89
CA GLU A 211 2.88 12.16 9.00
C GLU A 211 1.50 11.50 8.85
N GLN A 212 0.92 11.05 9.95
CA GLN A 212 -0.44 10.52 9.96
C GLN A 212 -1.16 10.97 11.22
N GLY A 213 -2.47 11.14 11.11
CA GLY A 213 -3.35 11.44 12.23
C GLY A 213 -4.66 10.68 12.11
N LEU A 214 -5.21 10.24 13.23
CA LEU A 214 -6.47 9.52 13.31
C LEU A 214 -7.29 10.03 14.50
N ASN A 215 -8.56 10.36 14.26
CA ASN A 215 -9.58 10.46 15.30
C ASN A 215 -10.03 9.03 15.64
N LEU A 216 -9.80 8.62 16.88
CA LEU A 216 -10.03 7.25 17.35
C LEU A 216 -11.52 6.93 17.56
N ASP A 217 -12.38 7.95 17.57
CA ASP A 217 -13.82 7.80 17.80
C ASP A 217 -14.62 7.85 16.50
N THR A 218 -14.10 8.53 15.47
CA THR A 218 -14.77 8.62 14.16
C THR A 218 -14.06 7.84 13.04
N LEU A 219 -12.84 7.37 13.27
CA LEU A 219 -11.97 6.71 12.28
C LEU A 219 -11.60 7.58 11.06
N HIS A 220 -11.89 8.89 11.13
CA HIS A 220 -11.45 9.88 10.16
C HIS A 220 -10.05 10.40 10.49
N GLY A 221 -9.28 10.71 9.46
CA GLY A 221 -7.89 11.13 9.66
C GLY A 221 -7.19 11.56 8.39
N PHE A 222 -5.87 11.63 8.45
CA PHE A 222 -5.03 12.01 7.33
C PHE A 222 -3.72 11.23 7.30
N HIS A 223 -3.18 11.06 6.10
CA HIS A 223 -1.78 10.68 5.87
C HIS A 223 -1.17 11.74 4.96
N TYR A 224 0.04 12.18 5.30
CA TYR A 224 0.82 13.13 4.53
C TYR A 224 2.19 12.53 4.28
N ILE A 225 2.56 12.41 3.01
CA ILE A 225 3.86 11.90 2.59
C ILE A 225 4.52 13.03 1.80
N GLU A 226 5.60 13.60 2.34
CA GLU A 226 6.34 14.67 1.66
C GLU A 226 6.98 14.14 0.37
N ARG A 227 7.55 12.92 0.42
CA ARG A 227 8.16 12.25 -0.73
C ARG A 227 7.94 10.73 -0.65
N GLY A 228 7.45 10.15 -1.75
CA GLY A 228 7.27 8.70 -1.85
C GLY A 228 8.58 7.91 -1.71
N LEU A 229 8.48 6.67 -1.24
CA LEU A 229 9.63 5.78 -1.10
C LEU A 229 10.17 5.32 -2.46
N PRO A 230 11.50 5.17 -2.61
CA PRO A 230 12.11 4.63 -3.83
C PRO A 230 11.78 3.13 -3.97
N THR A 231 11.92 2.59 -5.19
CA THR A 231 11.64 1.18 -5.52
C THR A 231 12.50 0.18 -4.73
N SER A 232 13.70 0.58 -4.32
CA SER A 232 14.59 -0.26 -3.53
C SER A 232 14.83 0.42 -2.19
N ILE A 233 14.33 -0.17 -1.10
CA ILE A 233 14.57 0.27 0.28
C ILE A 233 15.03 -0.94 1.10
N ILE A 234 15.90 -0.72 2.08
CA ILE A 234 16.35 -1.77 3.00
C ILE A 234 15.50 -1.76 4.28
N PRO A 235 15.24 -2.91 4.92
CA PRO A 235 14.47 -2.99 6.17
C PRO A 235 14.96 -2.06 7.29
N SER A 236 16.25 -1.73 7.33
CA SER A 236 16.88 -0.86 8.34
C SER A 236 16.68 0.64 8.07
N ALA A 237 16.15 1.04 6.92
CA ALA A 237 15.85 2.44 6.58
C ALA A 237 14.72 3.02 7.43
N PHE A 238 13.88 2.15 7.99
CA PHE A 238 12.73 2.51 8.82
C PHE A 238 13.14 2.66 10.28
N LYS A 239 12.90 3.86 10.83
CA LYS A 239 13.06 4.12 12.26
C LYS A 239 11.82 3.66 13.02
N ASP A 240 12.02 3.35 14.30
CA ASP A 240 10.92 2.94 15.18
C ASP A 240 10.01 4.12 15.47
N VAL A 241 8.71 3.94 15.26
CA VAL A 241 7.69 4.93 15.59
C VAL A 241 7.13 4.64 16.97
N LYS A 242 7.20 5.63 17.87
CA LYS A 242 6.65 5.53 19.23
C LYS A 242 5.43 6.44 19.35
N LEU A 243 4.32 5.90 19.82
CA LEU A 243 3.10 6.68 20.11
C LEU A 243 2.63 6.46 21.54
N THR A 244 1.83 7.39 22.01
CA THR A 244 0.96 7.24 23.18
C THR A 244 -0.45 6.94 22.69
N TYR A 245 -1.18 6.10 23.41
CA TYR A 245 -2.55 5.72 23.02
C TYR A 245 -3.54 6.14 24.12
N PRO A 246 -4.44 7.10 23.85
CA PRO A 246 -5.43 7.55 24.82
C PRO A 246 -6.61 6.57 24.92
N ILE A 247 -7.04 6.30 26.16
CA ILE A 247 -8.26 5.56 26.48
C ILE A 247 -9.14 6.42 27.40
N PHE A 248 -10.46 6.33 27.21
CA PHE A 248 -11.43 6.86 28.18
C PHE A 248 -11.92 5.72 29.06
N TYR A 249 -12.16 6.05 30.33
CA TYR A 249 -12.86 5.20 31.28
C TYR A 249 -13.77 6.10 32.15
N SER A 250 -14.77 5.50 32.79
CA SER A 250 -15.68 6.16 33.73
C SER A 250 -15.78 5.32 34.99
N ASP A 251 -15.80 5.96 36.15
CA ASP A 251 -15.95 5.28 37.45
C ASP A 251 -17.35 4.64 37.59
N GLU A 252 -18.32 5.06 36.77
CA GLU A 252 -19.67 4.49 36.73
C GLU A 252 -19.74 3.17 35.93
N ASN A 253 -18.75 2.89 35.06
CA ASN A 253 -18.75 1.75 34.14
C ASN A 253 -17.51 0.86 34.33
N MET A 254 -17.62 -0.11 35.24
CA MET A 254 -16.54 -1.03 35.61
C MET A 254 -16.77 -2.48 35.14
N ASP A 255 -17.66 -2.70 34.17
CA ASP A 255 -18.06 -4.04 33.75
C ASP A 255 -17.19 -4.62 32.60
N GLU A 256 -17.42 -5.90 32.31
CA GLU A 256 -16.76 -6.64 31.24
C GLU A 256 -17.16 -6.13 29.84
N GLU A 257 -18.34 -5.52 29.70
CA GLU A 257 -18.82 -4.96 28.44
C GLU A 257 -17.98 -3.75 28.03
N GLU A 258 -17.67 -2.86 28.98
CA GLU A 258 -16.81 -1.70 28.74
C GLU A 258 -15.37 -2.11 28.39
N LEU A 259 -14.82 -3.12 29.08
CA LEU A 259 -13.52 -3.69 28.72
C LEU A 259 -13.53 -4.23 27.28
N ARG A 260 -14.57 -4.99 26.91
CA ARG A 260 -14.70 -5.54 25.56
C ARG A 260 -14.82 -4.42 24.51
N ARG A 261 -15.60 -3.38 24.78
CA ARG A 261 -15.76 -2.21 23.89
C ARG A 261 -14.41 -1.52 23.65
N LEU A 262 -13.60 -1.33 24.70
CA LEU A 262 -12.26 -0.76 24.56
C LEU A 262 -11.33 -1.64 23.73
N GLN A 263 -11.38 -2.97 23.92
CA GLN A 263 -10.61 -3.92 23.12
C GLN A 263 -11.00 -3.91 21.64
N GLU A 264 -12.31 -3.96 21.34
CA GLU A 264 -12.82 -3.92 19.96
C GLU A 264 -12.48 -2.58 19.28
N THR A 265 -12.66 -1.46 19.99
CA THR A 265 -12.29 -0.12 19.49
C THR A 265 -10.79 -0.02 19.22
N PHE A 266 -9.96 -0.58 20.11
CA PHE A 266 -8.51 -0.62 19.90
C PHE A 266 -8.12 -1.41 18.65
N ILE A 267 -8.71 -2.59 18.45
CA ILE A 267 -8.47 -3.40 17.25
C ILE A 267 -8.89 -2.66 15.98
N ALA A 268 -10.07 -2.00 16.00
CA ALA A 268 -10.53 -1.19 14.88
C ALA A 268 -9.55 -0.04 14.58
N ASN A 269 -9.06 0.64 15.62
CA ASN A 269 -8.07 1.71 15.48
C ASN A 269 -6.73 1.22 14.93
N LEU A 270 -6.27 0.02 15.30
CA LEU A 270 -5.01 -0.55 14.79
C LEU A 270 -5.02 -0.71 13.27
N TYR A 271 -6.19 -0.97 12.66
CA TYR A 271 -6.34 -1.01 11.20
C TYR A 271 -5.85 0.26 10.52
N TYR A 272 -6.12 1.42 11.13
CA TYR A 272 -5.79 2.72 10.58
C TYR A 272 -4.46 3.28 11.11
N ILE A 273 -4.11 3.01 12.36
CA ILE A 273 -2.85 3.48 12.97
C ILE A 273 -1.65 2.71 12.42
N TYR A 274 -1.80 1.39 12.20
CA TYR A 274 -0.70 0.49 11.90
C TYR A 274 -0.79 -0.12 10.50
N ASP A 275 -0.58 0.73 9.50
CA ASP A 275 -0.35 0.31 8.11
C ASP A 275 1.06 0.74 7.64
N PRO A 276 2.09 -0.10 7.78
CA PRO A 276 3.45 0.20 7.33
C PRO A 276 3.56 0.28 5.80
N PHE A 277 2.61 -0.27 5.07
CA PHE A 277 2.58 -0.25 3.62
C PHE A 277 1.92 1.01 3.05
N SER A 278 1.30 1.85 3.90
CA SER A 278 0.75 3.15 3.51
C SER A 278 1.80 4.10 2.89
N TRP A 279 3.10 3.79 3.02
CA TRP A 279 4.16 4.46 2.26
C TRP A 279 4.10 4.26 0.74
N VAL A 280 3.35 3.26 0.26
CA VAL A 280 3.29 2.84 -1.13
C VAL A 280 1.98 3.23 -1.78
N ALA A 281 0.87 2.69 -1.26
CA ALA A 281 -0.52 2.92 -1.67
C ALA A 281 -1.44 2.19 -0.67
N ARG A 282 -2.77 2.08 -0.88
CA ARG A 282 -3.64 1.19 -0.08
C ARG A 282 -3.43 -0.28 -0.43
N ARG A 283 -3.75 -1.21 0.48
CA ARG A 283 -3.63 -2.67 0.22
C ARG A 283 -4.23 -3.09 -1.12
N GLU A 284 -5.37 -2.51 -1.48
CA GLU A 284 -6.02 -2.83 -2.75
C GLU A 284 -5.14 -2.49 -3.95
N THR A 285 -4.31 -1.44 -3.90
CA THR A 285 -3.54 -0.95 -5.06
C THR A 285 -2.06 -1.22 -4.99
N ARG A 286 -1.56 -1.52 -3.79
CA ARG A 286 -0.25 -2.09 -3.58
C ARG A 286 -0.15 -3.38 -4.38
N PHE A 287 1.03 -3.61 -4.95
CA PHE A 287 1.36 -4.77 -5.77
C PHE A 287 0.74 -4.80 -7.18
N ARG A 288 -0.15 -3.86 -7.56
CA ARG A 288 -0.76 -3.80 -8.90
C ARG A 288 0.18 -3.22 -9.95
N GLY A 289 0.17 -3.80 -11.16
CA GLY A 289 1.08 -3.44 -12.25
C GLY A 289 2.52 -3.91 -12.01
N GLY A 290 3.49 -3.23 -12.65
CA GLY A 290 4.93 -3.49 -12.48
C GLY A 290 5.63 -4.04 -13.74
N TYR A 291 4.89 -4.68 -14.65
CA TYR A 291 5.48 -5.34 -15.82
C TYR A 291 5.74 -4.40 -17.00
N ARG A 292 5.31 -3.13 -16.92
CA ARG A 292 5.34 -2.20 -18.06
C ARG A 292 6.75 -2.03 -18.64
N GLN A 293 7.76 -1.92 -17.79
CA GLN A 293 9.14 -1.74 -18.26
C GLN A 293 9.65 -3.00 -18.94
N ASP A 294 9.33 -4.18 -18.41
CA ASP A 294 9.74 -5.45 -19.00
C ASP A 294 9.01 -5.69 -20.34
N CYS A 295 7.69 -5.44 -20.40
CA CYS A 295 6.93 -5.48 -21.66
C CYS A 295 7.48 -4.51 -22.70
N GLN A 296 7.87 -3.30 -22.29
CA GLN A 296 8.45 -2.32 -23.20
C GLN A 296 9.81 -2.78 -23.73
N LYS A 297 10.71 -3.24 -22.85
CA LYS A 297 12.02 -3.77 -23.23
C LYS A 297 11.91 -4.97 -24.17
N HIS A 298 10.96 -5.87 -23.90
CA HIS A 298 10.65 -7.02 -24.74
C HIS A 298 10.36 -6.59 -26.18
N ILE A 299 9.33 -5.76 -26.38
CA ILE A 299 8.93 -5.28 -27.72
C ILE A 299 9.99 -4.41 -28.40
N GLU A 300 10.82 -3.69 -27.61
CA GLU A 300 11.98 -2.96 -28.12
C GLU A 300 13.09 -3.87 -28.65
N GLY A 301 13.31 -5.02 -28.01
CA GLY A 301 14.25 -6.05 -28.44
C GLY A 301 13.80 -6.79 -29.71
N GLU A 302 12.50 -6.87 -29.96
CA GLU A 302 11.95 -7.59 -31.11
C GLU A 302 12.24 -6.93 -32.46
N ARG A 303 12.48 -7.77 -33.48
CA ARG A 303 12.72 -7.32 -34.85
C ARG A 303 11.41 -7.06 -35.58
N ILE A 304 10.84 -5.87 -35.39
CA ILE A 304 9.57 -5.46 -35.99
C ILE A 304 9.80 -4.44 -37.14
N TYR A 305 9.24 -4.73 -38.32
CA TYR A 305 9.35 -3.89 -39.53
C TYR A 305 8.36 -2.71 -39.53
N VAL A 306 8.54 -1.80 -38.55
CA VAL A 306 7.73 -0.58 -38.40
C VAL A 306 8.62 0.67 -38.50
N SER A 307 8.13 1.75 -39.12
CA SER A 307 8.91 3.00 -39.32
C SER A 307 8.91 3.90 -38.09
N ASP A 308 7.81 3.93 -37.33
CA ASP A 308 7.55 4.74 -36.14
C ASP A 308 7.78 3.98 -34.82
N ARG A 309 8.91 3.25 -34.72
CA ARG A 309 9.22 2.34 -33.59
C ARG A 309 9.03 2.96 -32.19
N LYS A 310 9.46 4.20 -31.98
CA LYS A 310 9.32 4.86 -30.65
C LYS A 310 7.86 4.95 -30.21
N TRP A 311 6.98 5.34 -31.13
CA TRP A 311 5.55 5.42 -30.86
C TRP A 311 4.96 4.01 -30.73
N PHE A 312 5.29 3.12 -31.67
CA PHE A 312 4.72 1.78 -31.73
C PHE A 312 5.07 0.97 -30.49
N ASN A 313 6.35 0.90 -30.11
CA ASN A 313 6.80 0.09 -28.97
C ASN A 313 6.12 0.50 -27.67
N SER A 314 6.00 1.81 -27.42
CA SER A 314 5.38 2.35 -26.21
C SER A 314 3.87 2.03 -26.13
N ASN A 315 3.13 2.19 -27.23
CA ASN A 315 1.68 1.95 -27.23
C ASN A 315 1.35 0.46 -27.33
N PHE A 316 2.10 -0.30 -28.13
CA PHE A 316 1.84 -1.71 -28.38
C PHE A 316 2.21 -2.58 -27.17
N SER A 317 3.38 -2.37 -26.55
CA SER A 317 3.74 -3.09 -25.31
C SER A 317 2.71 -2.86 -24.21
N ARG A 318 2.21 -1.63 -24.09
CA ARG A 318 1.16 -1.28 -23.14
C ARG A 318 -0.15 -1.97 -23.48
N PHE A 319 -0.54 -1.98 -24.75
CA PHE A 319 -1.74 -2.67 -25.21
C PHE A 319 -1.68 -4.18 -24.92
N LEU A 320 -0.57 -4.86 -25.23
CA LEU A 320 -0.40 -6.28 -24.91
C LEU A 320 -0.45 -6.53 -23.40
N SER A 321 0.18 -5.66 -22.61
CA SER A 321 0.07 -5.72 -21.14
C SER A 321 -1.38 -5.56 -20.65
N ASP A 322 -2.16 -4.68 -21.28
CA ASP A 322 -3.58 -4.48 -20.95
C ASP A 322 -4.41 -5.72 -21.35
N VAL A 323 -4.13 -6.33 -22.50
CA VAL A 323 -4.77 -7.59 -22.94
C VAL A 323 -4.55 -8.71 -21.93
N VAL A 324 -3.29 -8.95 -21.51
CA VAL A 324 -2.99 -9.98 -20.52
C VAL A 324 -3.67 -9.67 -19.18
N THR A 325 -3.69 -8.40 -18.78
CA THR A 325 -4.41 -7.97 -17.56
C THR A 325 -5.91 -8.27 -17.66
N ILE A 326 -6.53 -7.98 -18.80
CA ILE A 326 -7.95 -8.27 -19.05
C ILE A 326 -8.21 -9.78 -18.97
N LYS A 327 -7.36 -10.61 -19.59
CA LYS A 327 -7.49 -12.08 -19.54
C LYS A 327 -7.40 -12.65 -18.12
N LEU A 328 -6.49 -12.12 -17.30
CA LEU A 328 -6.21 -12.66 -15.97
C LEU A 328 -7.09 -12.06 -14.85
N GLN A 329 -7.47 -10.78 -14.97
CA GLN A 329 -8.06 -10.01 -13.88
C GLN A 329 -9.32 -9.22 -14.28
N GLY A 330 -9.66 -9.15 -15.56
CA GLY A 330 -10.72 -8.28 -16.07
C GLY A 330 -10.27 -6.84 -16.34
N ALA A 331 -11.11 -6.07 -17.02
CA ALA A 331 -10.81 -4.69 -17.38
C ALA A 331 -11.01 -3.71 -16.22
N GLU A 332 -11.81 -4.10 -15.24
CA GLU A 332 -12.07 -3.42 -13.98
C GLU A 332 -10.76 -3.12 -13.24
N GLU A 333 -9.81 -4.05 -13.29
CA GLU A 333 -8.46 -3.86 -12.71
C GLU A 333 -7.74 -2.64 -13.32
N ILE A 334 -7.87 -2.42 -14.63
CA ILE A 334 -7.24 -1.29 -15.32
C ILE A 334 -7.90 0.03 -14.92
N TYR A 335 -9.22 0.04 -14.73
CA TYR A 335 -9.98 1.22 -14.31
C TYR A 335 -9.69 1.58 -12.86
N ASP A 336 -9.77 0.62 -11.95
CA ASP A 336 -9.49 0.81 -10.53
C ASP A 336 -8.04 1.31 -10.33
N HIS A 337 -7.07 0.66 -10.98
CA HIS A 337 -5.67 1.06 -10.90
C HIS A 337 -5.43 2.48 -11.46
N HIS A 338 -6.12 2.87 -12.54
CA HIS A 338 -6.05 4.24 -13.05
C HIS A 338 -6.56 5.22 -12.02
N MET A 339 -7.80 5.05 -11.56
CA MET A 339 -8.47 6.04 -10.72
C MET A 339 -7.74 6.23 -9.40
N VAL A 340 -7.21 5.15 -8.84
CA VAL A 340 -6.36 5.23 -7.65
C VAL A 340 -5.05 5.97 -7.92
N GLY A 341 -4.33 5.63 -9.00
CA GLY A 341 -3.08 6.31 -9.36
C GLY A 341 -3.28 7.80 -9.64
N LYS A 342 -4.38 8.16 -10.32
CA LYS A 342 -4.78 9.54 -10.56
C LYS A 342 -5.05 10.29 -9.26
N ARG A 343 -5.81 9.68 -8.35
CA ARG A 343 -6.11 10.27 -7.06
C ARG A 343 -4.82 10.58 -6.31
N PHE A 344 -3.87 9.63 -6.24
CA PHE A 344 -2.54 9.86 -5.62
C PHE A 344 -1.78 11.06 -6.20
N GLY A 345 -1.91 11.33 -7.50
CA GLY A 345 -1.31 12.50 -8.14
C GLY A 345 -2.04 13.81 -7.85
N GLU A 346 -3.34 13.76 -7.54
CA GLU A 346 -4.18 14.94 -7.31
C GLU A 346 -4.22 15.39 -5.85
N SER A 347 -4.02 14.46 -4.91
CA SER A 347 -4.04 14.75 -3.49
C SER A 347 -2.96 13.97 -2.74
N PRO A 348 -2.12 14.62 -1.92
CA PRO A 348 -1.17 13.91 -1.06
C PRO A 348 -1.84 13.18 0.12
N GLN A 349 -3.18 13.15 0.20
CA GLN A 349 -3.95 12.88 1.43
C GLN A 349 -4.64 11.49 1.50
N ILE A 350 -4.26 10.52 0.66
CA ILE A 350 -5.19 9.41 0.29
C ILE A 350 -5.07 8.14 1.13
N LEU A 351 -4.85 8.21 2.43
CA LEU A 351 -4.88 7.01 3.27
C LEU A 351 -5.65 7.31 4.57
N GLY A 352 -6.89 6.80 4.67
CA GLY A 352 -7.88 7.09 5.72
C GLY A 352 -9.33 6.98 5.21
N ALA A 353 -10.30 6.62 6.06
CA ALA A 353 -11.70 6.78 5.71
C ALA A 353 -12.02 8.28 5.75
N GLY A 354 -12.23 8.93 4.60
CA GLY A 354 -12.31 10.40 4.51
C GLY A 354 -11.01 11.13 4.88
N TYR A 355 -10.87 12.38 4.44
CA TYR A 355 -9.76 13.26 4.84
C TYR A 355 -10.24 14.21 5.95
N ASP A 356 -9.64 14.10 7.12
CA ASP A 356 -9.74 15.08 8.21
C ASP A 356 -8.33 15.44 8.68
N PRO A 357 -7.85 16.69 8.47
CA PRO A 357 -6.52 17.12 8.90
C PRO A 357 -6.36 17.24 10.43
N LEU A 358 -7.42 16.99 11.21
CA LEU A 358 -7.45 16.98 12.68
C LEU A 358 -6.78 18.22 13.31
N ASN A 359 -7.08 19.42 12.81
CA ASN A 359 -6.58 20.69 13.36
C ASN A 359 -7.32 21.05 14.66
N TRP A 360 -7.17 20.23 15.69
CA TRP A 360 -7.89 20.37 16.96
C TRP A 360 -7.42 21.59 17.76
N ASN A 361 -6.13 21.91 17.67
CA ASN A 361 -5.55 23.03 18.42
C ASN A 361 -5.29 24.24 17.53
N LYS A 362 -5.49 25.45 18.07
CA LYS A 362 -5.34 26.74 17.33
C LYS A 362 -4.00 26.93 16.60
N LYS A 363 -2.95 26.22 17.00
CA LYS A 363 -1.61 26.31 16.41
C LYS A 363 -1.38 25.31 15.27
N GLU A 364 -2.30 24.38 15.04
CA GLU A 364 -2.19 23.36 13.99
C GLU A 364 -2.66 23.93 12.65
N LYS A 365 -1.80 23.84 11.65
CA LYS A 365 -2.07 24.28 10.28
C LYS A 365 -1.75 23.16 9.30
N ARG A 366 -2.43 22.03 9.46
CA ARG A 366 -2.28 20.81 8.64
C ARG A 366 -3.25 20.77 7.47
N LYS A 367 -4.03 21.84 7.23
CA LYS A 367 -4.89 21.95 6.05
C LYS A 367 -4.02 21.97 4.79
N ALA A 368 -3.88 20.83 4.14
CA ALA A 368 -3.53 20.79 2.73
C ALA A 368 -4.82 20.97 1.91
N PRO A 369 -4.78 21.73 0.80
CA PRO A 369 -5.91 21.81 -0.12
C PRO A 369 -6.15 20.43 -0.72
N ASP A 370 -7.29 19.82 -0.40
CA ASP A 370 -7.76 18.66 -1.16
C ASP A 370 -8.43 19.18 -2.42
N LYS A 371 -7.99 18.71 -3.58
CA LYS A 371 -8.70 18.99 -4.82
C LYS A 371 -9.77 17.92 -5.01
N PRO A 372 -11.00 18.31 -5.42
CA PRO A 372 -11.98 17.31 -5.82
C PRO A 372 -11.37 16.44 -6.92
N GLU A 373 -11.72 15.16 -6.91
CA GLU A 373 -11.22 14.22 -7.90
C GLU A 373 -11.63 14.67 -9.30
N ALA A 374 -10.66 15.00 -10.15
CA ALA A 374 -10.97 15.59 -11.45
C ALA A 374 -11.69 14.59 -12.37
N ILE A 375 -12.55 15.07 -13.26
CA ILE A 375 -13.17 14.21 -14.26
C ILE A 375 -12.08 13.75 -15.25
N VAL A 376 -11.97 12.45 -15.50
CA VAL A 376 -11.06 11.96 -16.55
C VAL A 376 -11.59 12.38 -17.91
N LYS A 377 -10.70 12.99 -18.71
CA LYS A 377 -10.96 13.33 -20.12
C LYS A 377 -9.96 12.63 -21.02
N LEU A 378 -10.45 11.82 -21.94
CA LEU A 378 -9.66 11.00 -22.84
C LEU A 378 -9.67 11.62 -24.24
N ASN A 379 -8.50 12.03 -24.71
CA ASN A 379 -8.29 12.42 -26.09
C ASN A 379 -7.77 11.22 -26.89
N HIS A 380 -8.61 10.62 -27.74
CA HIS A 380 -8.28 9.46 -28.59
C HIS A 380 -7.05 9.68 -29.51
N LYS A 381 -6.67 10.94 -29.78
CA LYS A 381 -5.48 11.28 -30.59
C LYS A 381 -4.18 11.31 -29.78
N SER A 382 -4.27 11.33 -28.45
CA SER A 382 -3.11 11.20 -27.56
C SER A 382 -2.80 9.71 -27.31
N SER A 383 -1.54 9.37 -27.05
CA SER A 383 -1.15 7.99 -26.67
C SER A 383 -1.93 7.47 -25.46
N TRP A 384 -2.29 8.37 -24.52
CA TRP A 384 -3.08 7.99 -23.36
C TRP A 384 -4.53 7.65 -23.70
N GLY A 385 -5.20 8.48 -24.49
CA GLY A 385 -6.57 8.16 -24.91
C GLY A 385 -6.62 6.98 -25.88
N LEU A 386 -5.62 6.84 -26.75
CA LEU A 386 -5.48 5.69 -27.64
C LEU A 386 -5.45 4.36 -26.87
N ARG A 387 -4.74 4.29 -25.73
CA ARG A 387 -4.74 3.11 -24.86
C ARG A 387 -6.17 2.63 -24.56
N TYR A 388 -7.05 3.56 -24.17
CA TYR A 388 -8.44 3.24 -23.84
C TYR A 388 -9.29 2.90 -25.07
N VAL A 389 -8.97 3.47 -26.23
CA VAL A 389 -9.58 3.05 -27.50
C VAL A 389 -9.22 1.61 -27.83
N LEU A 390 -7.95 1.20 -27.62
CA LEU A 390 -7.51 -0.18 -27.85
C LEU A 390 -8.09 -1.16 -26.83
N ILE A 391 -8.25 -0.76 -25.56
CA ILE A 391 -8.99 -1.54 -24.56
C ILE A 391 -10.44 -1.76 -25.02
N ASP A 392 -11.13 -0.70 -25.47
CA ASP A 392 -12.52 -0.82 -25.96
C ASP A 392 -12.61 -1.72 -27.20
N ALA A 393 -11.67 -1.57 -28.13
CA ALA A 393 -11.58 -2.42 -29.32
C ALA A 393 -11.35 -3.90 -28.94
N TYR A 394 -10.44 -4.18 -28.01
CA TYR A 394 -10.19 -5.55 -27.55
C TYR A 394 -11.39 -6.14 -26.82
N GLN A 395 -12.07 -5.36 -25.98
CA GLN A 395 -13.31 -5.81 -25.31
C GLN A 395 -14.43 -6.18 -26.30
N ARG A 396 -14.45 -5.57 -27.50
CA ARG A 396 -15.47 -5.84 -28.54
C ARG A 396 -15.07 -6.96 -29.49
N PHE A 397 -13.81 -6.99 -29.89
CA PHE A 397 -13.35 -7.85 -30.99
C PHE A 397 -12.44 -9.00 -30.53
N GLY A 398 -11.98 -8.98 -29.27
CA GLY A 398 -11.17 -10.04 -28.68
C GLY A 398 -9.91 -10.36 -29.49
N ASP A 399 -9.63 -11.65 -29.61
CA ASP A 399 -8.41 -12.15 -30.27
C ASP A 399 -8.39 -11.87 -31.80
N GLU A 400 -9.54 -11.61 -32.45
CA GLU A 400 -9.58 -11.19 -33.86
C GLU A 400 -8.79 -9.88 -34.06
N LEU A 401 -8.84 -8.94 -33.10
CA LEU A 401 -8.04 -7.71 -33.16
C LEU A 401 -6.54 -8.02 -33.14
N LEU A 402 -6.11 -8.94 -32.28
CA LEU A 402 -4.70 -9.34 -32.18
C LEU A 402 -4.24 -10.04 -33.46
N ASP A 403 -5.06 -10.93 -33.99
CA ASP A 403 -4.76 -11.67 -35.22
C ASP A 403 -4.62 -10.75 -36.43
N ARG A 404 -5.48 -9.74 -36.57
CA ARG A 404 -5.37 -8.77 -37.67
C ARG A 404 -4.08 -7.96 -37.57
N ILE A 405 -3.71 -7.51 -36.37
CA ILE A 405 -2.44 -6.80 -36.15
C ILE A 405 -1.26 -7.72 -36.49
N ARG A 406 -1.30 -8.97 -36.01
CA ARG A 406 -0.27 -9.99 -36.28
C ARG A 406 -0.07 -10.22 -37.77
N VAL A 407 -1.14 -10.40 -38.53
CA VAL A 407 -1.09 -10.63 -39.99
C VAL A 407 -0.38 -9.47 -40.68
N GLN A 408 -0.69 -8.22 -40.32
CA GLN A 408 -0.05 -7.04 -40.90
C GLN A 408 1.45 -6.96 -40.56
N LEU A 409 1.82 -7.23 -39.31
CA LEU A 409 3.23 -7.25 -38.88
C LEU A 409 4.02 -8.38 -39.56
N THR A 410 3.41 -9.57 -39.69
CA THR A 410 4.01 -10.73 -40.37
C THR A 410 4.24 -10.42 -41.85
N ALA A 411 3.25 -9.83 -42.53
CA ALA A 411 3.38 -9.43 -43.93
C ALA A 411 4.49 -8.39 -44.13
N ALA A 412 4.61 -7.40 -43.22
CA ALA A 412 5.69 -6.42 -43.23
C ALA A 412 7.07 -7.07 -43.02
N ASN A 413 7.17 -8.04 -42.11
CA ASN A 413 8.39 -8.80 -41.85
C ASN A 413 8.82 -9.63 -43.08
N THR A 414 7.90 -10.43 -43.63
CA THR A 414 8.14 -11.28 -44.82
C THR A 414 8.54 -10.45 -46.04
N SER A 415 7.86 -9.32 -46.28
CA SER A 415 8.18 -8.43 -47.39
C SER A 415 9.40 -7.54 -47.14
N ARG A 416 9.92 -7.52 -45.91
CA ARG A 416 10.99 -6.63 -45.43
C ARG A 416 10.71 -5.14 -45.66
N LYS A 417 9.44 -4.76 -45.79
CA LYS A 417 9.00 -3.37 -46.00
C LYS A 417 8.47 -2.80 -44.70
N LYS A 418 9.02 -1.65 -44.30
CA LYS A 418 8.55 -0.95 -43.10
C LYS A 418 7.17 -0.37 -43.33
N ILE A 419 6.24 -0.66 -42.43
CA ILE A 419 4.91 -0.03 -42.39
C ILE A 419 4.86 1.02 -41.28
N ASN A 420 3.92 1.97 -41.36
CA ASN A 420 3.64 2.85 -40.23
C ASN A 420 2.68 2.13 -39.26
N GLY A 421 3.17 1.87 -38.05
CA GLY A 421 2.48 1.12 -37.00
C GLY A 421 1.23 1.83 -36.50
N GLU A 422 1.28 3.15 -36.30
CA GLU A 422 0.09 3.93 -35.95
C GLU A 422 -1.02 3.80 -37.00
N SER A 423 -0.67 3.99 -38.28
CA SER A 423 -1.63 3.89 -39.38
C SER A 423 -2.18 2.48 -39.51
N MET A 424 -1.35 1.45 -39.33
CA MET A 424 -1.76 0.05 -39.37
C MET A 424 -2.78 -0.27 -38.26
N ILE A 425 -2.50 0.12 -37.01
CA ILE A 425 -3.43 -0.13 -35.89
C ILE A 425 -4.77 0.56 -36.13
N LYS A 426 -4.74 1.82 -36.59
CA LYS A 426 -5.98 2.57 -36.91
C LYS A 426 -6.76 1.92 -38.05
N ALA A 427 -6.09 1.42 -39.08
CA ALA A 427 -6.73 0.71 -40.19
C ALA A 427 -7.40 -0.57 -39.70
N VAL A 428 -6.68 -1.40 -38.94
CA VAL A 428 -7.24 -2.64 -38.37
C VAL A 428 -8.48 -2.38 -37.52
N VAL A 429 -8.44 -1.38 -36.64
CA VAL A 429 -9.61 -1.02 -35.81
C VAL A 429 -10.76 -0.50 -36.68
N SER A 430 -10.47 0.28 -37.72
CA SER A 430 -11.52 0.79 -38.63
C SER A 430 -12.21 -0.33 -39.38
N ASP A 431 -11.43 -1.28 -39.89
CA ASP A 431 -11.92 -2.43 -40.64
C ASP A 431 -12.82 -3.31 -39.77
N LEU A 432 -12.38 -3.64 -38.55
CA LEU A 432 -13.16 -4.43 -37.60
C LEU A 432 -14.42 -3.72 -37.12
N ALA A 433 -14.36 -2.40 -36.92
CA ALA A 433 -15.50 -1.61 -36.48
C ALA A 433 -16.49 -1.27 -37.60
N GLY A 434 -16.10 -1.47 -38.87
CA GLY A 434 -16.88 -1.05 -40.03
C GLY A 434 -17.09 0.47 -40.11
N MET A 435 -16.18 1.27 -39.53
CA MET A 435 -16.27 2.73 -39.50
C MET A 435 -14.91 3.40 -39.36
N PRO A 436 -14.78 4.70 -39.71
CA PRO A 436 -13.52 5.42 -39.57
C PRO A 436 -12.99 5.42 -38.11
N PHE A 437 -11.68 5.25 -37.95
CA PHE A 437 -11.02 5.25 -36.64
C PHE A 437 -11.36 6.46 -35.77
N ASP A 438 -11.42 7.67 -36.34
CA ASP A 438 -11.72 8.89 -35.58
C ASP A 438 -13.14 8.85 -34.97
N ASP A 439 -14.10 8.19 -35.63
CA ASP A 439 -15.46 8.04 -35.12
C ASP A 439 -15.55 6.95 -34.07
N PHE A 440 -14.89 5.80 -34.31
CA PHE A 440 -14.75 4.76 -33.30
C PHE A 440 -14.05 5.28 -32.04
N GLY A 441 -12.92 5.97 -32.20
CA GLY A 441 -12.11 6.52 -31.12
C GLY A 441 -12.85 7.52 -30.25
N LYS A 442 -13.71 8.38 -30.82
CA LYS A 442 -14.59 9.29 -30.05
C LYS A 442 -15.61 8.50 -29.22
N ARG A 443 -16.23 7.47 -29.80
CA ARG A 443 -17.23 6.63 -29.10
C ARG A 443 -16.58 5.84 -27.97
N ALA A 444 -15.46 5.18 -28.26
CA ALA A 444 -14.67 4.44 -27.29
C ALA A 444 -14.20 5.34 -26.14
N ALA A 445 -13.63 6.52 -26.43
CA ALA A 445 -13.20 7.46 -25.39
C ALA A 445 -14.35 7.85 -24.45
N ARG A 446 -15.55 8.16 -24.98
CA ARG A 446 -16.73 8.47 -24.14
C ARG A 446 -17.18 7.29 -23.30
N ALA A 447 -17.22 6.09 -23.86
CA ALA A 447 -17.61 4.88 -23.13
C ALA A 447 -16.61 4.58 -22.00
N GLN A 448 -15.32 4.72 -22.26
CA GLN A 448 -14.27 4.46 -21.29
C GLN A 448 -14.19 5.57 -20.21
N GLU A 449 -14.48 6.83 -20.54
CA GLU A 449 -14.69 7.90 -19.55
C GLU A 449 -15.85 7.59 -18.59
N ALA A 450 -16.96 7.06 -19.10
CA ALA A 450 -18.10 6.66 -18.27
C ALA A 450 -17.72 5.51 -17.33
N LYS A 451 -17.04 4.48 -17.83
CA LYS A 451 -16.51 3.39 -16.99
C LYS A 451 -15.57 3.92 -15.90
N LEU A 452 -14.59 4.76 -16.26
CA LEU A 452 -13.67 5.35 -15.26
C LEU A 452 -14.39 6.18 -14.19
N ALA A 453 -15.52 6.83 -14.52
CA ALA A 453 -16.31 7.56 -13.55
C ALA A 453 -16.96 6.65 -12.47
N GLU A 454 -17.26 5.39 -12.79
CA GLU A 454 -17.82 4.42 -11.84
C GLU A 454 -16.82 4.00 -10.75
N PHE A 455 -15.52 4.14 -11.05
CA PHE A 455 -14.38 3.76 -10.19
C PHE A 455 -13.76 4.95 -9.43
N ARG A 456 -14.42 6.11 -9.38
CA ARG A 456 -13.99 7.23 -8.52
C ARG A 456 -13.97 6.81 -7.06
N ILE A 457 -12.91 7.22 -6.35
CA ILE A 457 -12.70 6.84 -4.94
C ILE A 457 -13.66 7.61 -4.03
N ASN A 458 -13.86 8.89 -4.33
CA ASN A 458 -14.83 9.71 -3.63
C ASN A 458 -16.10 9.78 -4.50
N LYS A 459 -17.02 8.83 -4.31
CA LYS A 459 -18.40 9.04 -4.76
C LYS A 459 -18.98 10.05 -3.77
N GLU A 460 -19.20 11.28 -4.23
CA GLU A 460 -19.94 12.28 -3.44
C GLU A 460 -21.25 11.64 -2.96
N GLY A 461 -21.37 11.52 -1.63
CA GLY A 461 -22.62 11.46 -0.90
C GLY A 461 -22.74 12.76 -0.12
#